data_AF-A0A7S0HD60-F1
#
_entry.id   AF-A0A7S0HD60-F1
#
_cell.length_a   1.000
_cell.length_b   1.000
_cell.length_c   1.000
_cell.angle_alpha   90.00
_cell.angle_beta   90.00
_cell.angle_gamma   90.00
#
_symmetry.space_group_name_H-M   'P 1'
#
loop_
_entity.id
_entity.type
_entity.pdbx_description
1 polymer ?
#
loop_
_entity_poly.entity_id
_entity_poly.type
_entity_poly.pdbx_seq_one_letter_code
_entity_poly.pdbx_strand_id
1 'polypeptide(L)'
;LRLGMSGKAISESFDTYTKMYPQVRTAIDFAMKELIAKRPADPFSFLSEKLREANIFIKVDAIHMRNCAMKIQARARGMRDRRKVERQKEQRAMEQAAVKIQTRQRGIKARETSKHQRTKMLVWLYGLFDKIREANGVTSQVLMKYLQSDPDTVQSLNLPKTFITYPSFFQQTANTAIPLLAKSPARVLDWMEFAGLFGLSEEEAEETRKQHAAVQIQAIQRGRRTREAKRDK
;
A
#
# COMPACT_ATOMS: atom_id res chain seq x y z
N LEU A 1 52.63 -54.52 43.90
CA LEU A 1 51.26 -54.20 43.46
C LEU A 1 51.10 -54.56 41.98
N ARG A 2 50.79 -55.81 41.65
CA ARG A 2 50.36 -56.23 40.30
C ARG A 2 48.87 -56.54 40.39
N LEU A 3 48.02 -55.58 40.04
CA LEU A 3 46.60 -55.82 39.83
C LEU A 3 46.43 -56.45 38.45
N GLY A 4 46.60 -57.78 38.38
CA GLY A 4 46.26 -58.53 37.18
C GLY A 4 44.75 -58.66 37.10
N MET A 5 44.11 -57.93 36.17
CA MET A 5 42.71 -58.20 35.84
C MET A 5 42.59 -59.65 35.36
N SER A 6 41.56 -60.37 35.81
CA SER A 6 41.32 -61.74 35.32
C SER A 6 40.99 -61.70 33.82
N GLY A 7 41.39 -62.72 33.06
CA GLY A 7 41.14 -62.79 31.62
C GLY A 7 39.67 -62.63 31.24
N LYS A 8 38.76 -63.02 32.16
CA LYS A 8 37.32 -62.83 32.00
C LYS A 8 36.89 -61.36 32.05
N ALA A 9 37.43 -60.60 32.99
CA ALA A 9 37.16 -59.16 33.10
C ALA A 9 37.71 -58.37 31.89
N ILE A 10 38.85 -58.81 31.33
CA ILE A 10 39.41 -58.24 30.09
C ILE A 10 38.49 -58.50 28.90
N SER A 11 37.99 -59.73 28.74
CA SER A 11 37.07 -60.10 27.66
C SER A 11 35.76 -59.31 27.73
N GLU A 12 35.13 -59.22 28.90
CA GLU A 12 33.87 -58.50 29.08
C GLU A 12 34.02 -56.98 28.81
N SER A 13 35.15 -56.41 29.24
CA SER A 13 35.49 -55.00 28.96
C SER A 13 35.70 -54.76 27.46
N PHE A 14 36.37 -55.70 26.78
CA PHE A 14 36.60 -55.63 25.34
C PHE A 14 35.32 -55.82 24.52
N ASP A 15 34.44 -56.72 24.92
CA ASP A 15 33.13 -56.92 24.29
C ASP A 15 32.23 -55.69 24.45
N THR A 16 32.28 -55.05 25.61
CA THR A 16 31.55 -53.78 25.85
C THR A 16 32.12 -52.66 24.97
N TYR A 17 33.44 -52.58 24.86
CA TYR A 17 34.10 -51.60 24.00
C TYR A 17 33.77 -51.80 22.51
N THR A 18 33.83 -53.03 22.02
CA THR A 18 33.52 -53.36 20.61
C THR A 18 32.03 -53.23 20.29
N LYS A 19 31.12 -53.38 21.27
CA LYS A 19 29.71 -53.00 21.12
C LYS A 19 29.51 -51.50 20.93
N MET A 20 30.29 -50.69 21.64
CA MET A 20 30.24 -49.21 21.50
C MET A 20 30.92 -48.73 20.21
N TYR A 21 31.89 -49.49 19.70
CA TYR A 21 32.66 -49.15 18.50
C TYR A 21 32.70 -50.32 17.52
N PRO A 22 31.58 -50.63 16.83
CA PRO A 22 31.48 -51.79 15.93
C PRO A 22 32.53 -51.78 14.81
N GLN A 23 32.96 -50.60 14.36
CA GLN A 23 34.04 -50.42 13.39
C GLN A 23 35.39 -51.00 13.86
N VAL A 24 35.67 -50.98 15.16
CA VAL A 24 36.88 -51.57 15.73
C VAL A 24 36.80 -53.10 15.68
N ARG A 25 35.62 -53.66 15.93
CA ARG A 25 35.37 -55.10 15.80
C ARG A 25 35.58 -55.57 14.37
N THR A 26 34.97 -54.89 13.40
CA THR A 26 35.12 -55.21 11.97
C THR A 26 36.58 -55.11 11.53
N ALA A 27 37.33 -54.11 12.02
CA ALA A 27 38.75 -53.97 11.72
C ALA A 27 39.59 -55.12 12.29
N ILE A 28 39.29 -55.57 13.51
CA ILE A 28 39.96 -56.71 14.15
C ILE A 28 39.62 -58.01 13.44
N ASP A 29 38.35 -58.25 13.14
CA ASP A 29 37.90 -59.45 12.42
C ASP A 29 38.54 -59.53 11.03
N PHE A 30 38.65 -58.40 10.33
CA PHE A 30 39.35 -58.31 9.04
C PHE A 30 40.86 -58.60 9.18
N ALA A 31 41.53 -57.96 10.14
CA ALA A 31 42.97 -58.14 10.36
C ALA A 31 43.30 -59.58 10.79
N MET A 32 42.45 -60.20 11.62
CA MET A 32 42.56 -61.60 12.03
C MET A 32 42.33 -62.57 10.87
N LYS A 33 41.35 -62.29 10.00
CA LYS A 33 41.11 -63.10 8.79
C LYS A 33 42.32 -63.08 7.85
N GLU A 34 42.91 -61.90 7.63
CA GLU A 34 44.14 -61.73 6.84
C GLU A 34 45.34 -62.43 7.48
N LEU A 35 45.48 -62.34 8.81
CA LEU A 35 46.54 -63.01 9.57
C LEU A 35 46.48 -64.54 9.39
N ILE A 36 45.28 -65.12 9.55
CA ILE A 36 45.04 -66.56 9.40
C ILE A 36 45.37 -67.02 7.97
N ALA A 37 45.02 -66.20 6.97
CA ALA A 37 45.25 -66.52 5.56
C ALA A 37 46.74 -66.47 5.17
N LYS A 38 47.50 -65.47 5.65
CA LYS A 38 48.88 -65.22 5.22
C LYS A 38 49.96 -65.87 6.10
N ARG A 39 49.63 -66.20 7.36
CA ARG A 39 50.55 -66.82 8.35
C ARG A 39 51.96 -66.21 8.35
N PRO A 40 52.08 -64.89 8.57
CA PRO A 40 53.36 -64.20 8.57
C PRO A 40 54.27 -64.70 9.70
N ALA A 41 55.58 -64.54 9.51
CA ALA A 41 56.59 -64.95 10.49
C ALA A 41 56.48 -64.20 11.83
N ASP A 42 56.00 -62.95 11.81
CA ASP A 42 55.64 -62.19 13.01
C ASP A 42 54.15 -61.79 12.98
N PRO A 43 53.28 -62.59 13.62
CA PRO A 43 51.85 -62.33 13.70
C PRO A 43 51.49 -61.01 14.39
N PHE A 44 52.28 -60.59 15.39
CA PHE A 44 51.97 -59.42 16.19
C PHE A 44 52.29 -58.13 15.44
N SER A 45 53.45 -58.07 14.80
CA SER A 45 53.82 -56.94 13.94
C SER A 45 52.82 -56.78 12.79
N PHE A 46 52.46 -57.87 12.10
CA PHE A 46 51.47 -57.85 11.02
C PHE A 46 50.09 -57.37 11.49
N LEU A 47 49.59 -57.88 12.63
CA LEU A 47 48.30 -57.46 13.17
C LEU A 47 48.32 -55.97 13.55
N SER A 48 49.41 -55.49 14.14
CA SER A 48 49.56 -54.08 14.51
C SER A 48 49.51 -53.16 13.29
N GLU A 49 50.14 -53.57 12.18
CA GLU A 49 50.14 -52.84 10.92
C GLU A 49 48.74 -52.81 10.29
N LYS A 50 48.05 -53.95 10.23
CA LYS A 50 46.69 -54.01 9.67
C LYS A 50 45.66 -53.26 10.50
N LEU A 51 45.78 -53.28 11.82
CA LEU A 51 44.94 -52.44 12.68
C LEU A 51 45.23 -50.95 12.48
N ARG A 52 46.49 -50.57 12.20
CA ARG A 52 46.85 -49.19 11.88
C ARG A 52 46.24 -48.73 10.56
N GLU A 53 46.31 -49.54 9.51
CA GLU A 53 45.67 -49.28 8.22
C GLU A 53 44.14 -49.10 8.38
N ALA A 54 43.48 -50.02 9.09
CA ALA A 54 42.05 -49.95 9.34
C ALA A 54 41.64 -48.70 10.14
N ASN A 55 42.45 -48.30 11.13
CA ASN A 55 42.22 -47.06 11.88
C ASN A 55 42.32 -45.81 11.00
N ILE A 56 43.26 -45.76 10.05
CA ILE A 56 43.35 -44.67 9.06
C ILE A 56 42.08 -44.61 8.22
N PHE A 57 41.61 -45.76 7.71
CA PHE A 57 40.38 -45.83 6.91
C PHE A 57 39.15 -45.31 7.68
N ILE A 58 38.97 -45.76 8.93
CA ILE A 58 37.87 -45.30 9.80
C ILE A 58 37.93 -43.78 9.99
N LYS A 59 39.12 -43.20 10.21
CA LYS A 59 39.28 -41.75 10.38
C LYS A 59 38.96 -40.99 9.10
N VAL A 60 39.42 -41.47 7.95
CA VAL A 60 39.15 -40.85 6.64
C VAL A 60 37.66 -40.87 6.33
N ASP A 61 37.00 -42.01 6.55
CA ASP A 61 35.55 -42.14 6.33
C ASP A 61 34.74 -41.24 7.28
N ALA A 62 35.13 -41.16 8.56
CA ALA A 62 34.52 -40.24 9.51
C ALA A 62 34.64 -38.76 9.08
N ILE A 63 35.80 -38.36 8.54
CA ILE A 63 36.00 -37.01 7.97
C ILE A 63 35.11 -36.82 6.74
N HIS A 64 35.03 -37.82 5.86
CA HIS A 64 34.18 -37.76 4.67
C HIS A 64 32.70 -37.59 5.03
N MET A 65 32.18 -38.41 5.95
CA MET A 65 30.82 -38.29 6.46
C MET A 65 30.55 -36.93 7.09
N ARG A 66 31.48 -36.40 7.90
CA ARG A 66 31.37 -35.06 8.48
C ARG A 66 31.30 -33.98 7.40
N ASN A 67 32.14 -34.05 6.39
CA ASN A 67 32.14 -33.10 5.27
C ASN A 67 30.84 -33.17 4.46
N CYS A 68 30.33 -34.38 4.19
CA CYS A 68 29.05 -34.58 3.54
C CYS A 68 27.89 -34.00 4.37
N ALA A 69 27.86 -34.26 5.68
CA ALA A 69 26.87 -33.68 6.58
C ALA A 69 26.91 -32.15 6.58
N MET A 70 28.11 -31.55 6.64
CA MET A 70 28.28 -30.09 6.55
C MET A 70 27.76 -29.53 5.21
N LYS A 71 28.05 -30.20 4.08
CA LYS A 71 27.54 -29.78 2.76
C LYS A 71 26.01 -29.85 2.68
N ILE A 72 25.41 -30.91 3.20
CA ILE A 72 23.94 -31.06 3.25
C ILE A 72 23.32 -29.94 4.09
N GLN A 73 23.87 -29.66 5.28
CA GLN A 73 23.39 -28.60 6.15
C GLN A 73 23.54 -27.22 5.52
N ALA A 74 24.67 -26.93 4.87
CA ALA A 74 24.89 -25.68 4.15
C ALA A 74 23.88 -25.50 3.02
N ARG A 75 23.62 -26.56 2.23
CA ARG A 75 22.59 -26.54 1.17
C ARG A 75 21.19 -26.30 1.75
N ALA A 76 20.85 -26.97 2.85
CA ALA A 76 19.54 -26.81 3.51
C ALA A 76 19.34 -25.38 4.03
N ARG A 77 20.36 -24.77 4.65
CA ARG A 77 20.35 -23.36 5.07
C ARG A 77 20.16 -22.43 3.87
N GLY A 78 20.97 -22.62 2.82
CA GLY A 78 20.86 -21.81 1.59
C GLY A 78 19.48 -21.91 0.93
N MET A 79 18.87 -23.10 0.86
CA MET A 79 17.50 -23.27 0.35
C MET A 79 16.47 -22.55 1.22
N ARG A 80 16.60 -22.63 2.54
CA ARG A 80 15.72 -21.92 3.48
C ARG A 80 15.82 -20.41 3.33
N ASP A 81 17.03 -19.88 3.19
CA ASP A 81 17.27 -18.45 3.04
C ASP A 81 16.70 -17.92 1.71
N ARG A 82 16.89 -18.65 0.62
CA ARG A 82 16.26 -18.31 -0.69
C ARG A 82 14.74 -18.21 -0.59
N ARG A 83 14.09 -19.21 0.04
CA ARG A 83 12.63 -19.19 0.27
C ARG A 83 12.19 -18.04 1.18
N LYS A 84 13.03 -17.63 2.15
CA LYS A 84 12.74 -16.48 3.00
C LYS A 84 12.80 -15.17 2.20
N VAL A 85 13.82 -15.00 1.37
CA VAL A 85 13.98 -13.83 0.49
C VAL A 85 12.84 -13.73 -0.52
N GLU A 86 12.43 -14.86 -1.11
CA GLU A 86 11.31 -14.91 -2.05
C GLU A 86 10.00 -14.43 -1.40
N ARG A 87 9.64 -14.96 -0.22
CA ARG A 87 8.48 -14.48 0.55
C ARG A 87 8.57 -12.99 0.91
N GLN A 88 9.76 -12.50 1.25
CA GLN A 88 9.95 -11.06 1.52
C GLN A 88 9.75 -10.20 0.27
N LYS A 89 10.16 -10.69 -0.91
CA LYS A 89 9.93 -9.99 -2.18
C LYS A 89 8.45 -9.95 -2.52
N GLU A 90 7.74 -11.06 -2.36
CA GLU A 90 6.28 -11.12 -2.56
C GLU A 90 5.54 -10.15 -1.62
N GLN A 91 5.89 -10.16 -0.33
CA GLN A 91 5.31 -9.24 0.64
C GLN A 91 5.56 -7.77 0.27
N ARG A 92 6.80 -7.41 -0.09
CA ARG A 92 7.12 -6.06 -0.56
C ARG A 92 6.35 -5.68 -1.81
N ALA A 93 6.15 -6.61 -2.75
CA ALA A 93 5.36 -6.37 -3.94
C ALA A 93 3.88 -6.10 -3.61
N MET A 94 3.30 -6.86 -2.68
CA MET A 94 1.95 -6.62 -2.17
C MET A 94 1.82 -5.26 -1.48
N GLU A 95 2.78 -4.89 -0.63
CA GLU A 95 2.82 -3.58 0.03
C GLU A 95 2.91 -2.43 -0.98
N GLN A 96 3.78 -2.56 -1.98
CA GLN A 96 3.88 -1.57 -3.07
C GLN A 96 2.59 -1.45 -3.88
N ALA A 97 1.93 -2.57 -4.17
CA ALA A 97 0.63 -2.56 -4.85
C ALA A 97 -0.44 -1.88 -4.00
N ALA A 98 -0.49 -2.16 -2.69
CA ALA A 98 -1.41 -1.51 -1.76
C ALA A 98 -1.19 0.00 -1.70
N VAL A 99 0.07 0.47 -1.63
CA VAL A 99 0.39 1.90 -1.66
C VAL A 99 -0.07 2.54 -2.97
N LYS A 100 0.15 1.90 -4.13
CA LYS A 100 -0.33 2.39 -5.43
C LYS A 100 -1.86 2.51 -5.50
N ILE A 101 -2.58 1.54 -4.93
CA ILE A 101 -4.05 1.58 -4.87
C ILE A 101 -4.49 2.75 -3.98
N GLN A 102 -3.90 2.91 -2.81
CA GLN A 102 -4.24 3.98 -1.88
C GLN A 102 -3.95 5.37 -2.46
N THR A 103 -2.80 5.59 -3.10
CA THR A 103 -2.47 6.87 -3.72
C THR A 103 -3.42 7.19 -4.87
N ARG A 104 -3.77 6.19 -5.69
CA ARG A 104 -4.79 6.35 -6.75
C ARG A 104 -6.14 6.76 -6.17
N GLN A 105 -6.61 6.08 -5.12
CA GLN A 105 -7.88 6.40 -4.47
C GLN A 105 -7.89 7.81 -3.87
N ARG A 106 -6.81 8.22 -3.18
CA ARG A 106 -6.65 9.58 -2.67
C ARG A 106 -6.74 10.62 -3.81
N GLY A 107 -6.09 10.34 -4.93
CA GLY A 107 -6.14 11.21 -6.11
C GLY A 107 -7.54 11.30 -6.74
N ILE A 108 -8.28 10.18 -6.81
CA ILE A 108 -9.68 10.17 -7.28
C ILE A 108 -10.54 11.02 -6.36
N LYS A 109 -10.47 10.78 -5.04
CA LYS A 109 -11.24 11.53 -4.05
C LYS A 109 -10.94 13.02 -4.10
N ALA A 110 -9.66 13.40 -4.21
CA ALA A 110 -9.26 14.80 -4.34
C ALA A 110 -9.90 15.45 -5.58
N ARG A 111 -9.83 14.78 -6.74
CA ARG A 111 -10.46 15.27 -7.98
C ARG A 111 -11.97 15.39 -7.86
N GLU A 112 -12.64 14.42 -7.24
CA GLU A 112 -14.08 14.47 -6.98
C GLU A 112 -14.45 15.62 -6.05
N THR A 113 -13.67 15.85 -4.98
CA THR A 113 -13.92 16.97 -4.08
C THR A 113 -13.74 18.31 -4.78
N SER A 114 -12.72 18.46 -5.62
CA SER A 114 -12.52 19.69 -6.42
C SER A 114 -13.64 19.91 -7.43
N LYS A 115 -14.09 18.85 -8.12
CA LYS A 115 -15.26 18.92 -9.01
C LYS A 115 -16.51 19.34 -8.25
N HIS A 116 -16.77 18.74 -7.10
CA HIS A 116 -17.93 19.07 -6.26
C HIS A 116 -17.88 20.51 -5.74
N GLN A 117 -16.70 20.99 -5.33
CA GLN A 117 -16.51 22.39 -4.95
C GLN A 117 -16.79 23.33 -6.12
N ARG A 118 -16.27 23.02 -7.31
CA ARG A 118 -16.55 23.80 -8.54
C ARG A 118 -18.04 23.83 -8.83
N THR A 119 -18.71 22.67 -8.87
CA THR A 119 -20.17 22.57 -9.07
C THR A 119 -20.94 23.41 -8.05
N LYS A 120 -20.61 23.32 -6.76
CA LYS A 120 -21.24 24.16 -5.72
C LYS A 120 -21.09 25.65 -6.01
N MET A 121 -19.92 26.07 -6.47
CA MET A 121 -19.66 27.46 -6.81
C MET A 121 -20.41 27.92 -8.07
N LEU A 122 -20.54 27.06 -9.07
CA LEU A 122 -21.33 27.37 -10.26
C LEU A 122 -22.82 27.46 -9.92
N VAL A 123 -23.34 26.53 -9.11
CA VAL A 123 -24.71 26.58 -8.59
C VAL A 123 -24.94 27.85 -7.76
N TRP A 124 -23.96 28.26 -6.96
CA TRP A 124 -24.00 29.54 -6.25
C TRP A 124 -24.06 30.71 -7.23
N LEU A 125 -23.23 30.71 -8.29
CA LEU A 125 -23.20 31.77 -9.30
C LEU A 125 -24.55 31.91 -10.04
N TYR A 126 -25.18 30.79 -10.38
CA TYR A 126 -26.53 30.80 -10.95
C TYR A 126 -27.58 31.32 -9.96
N GLY A 127 -27.50 30.89 -8.69
CA GLY A 127 -28.39 31.39 -7.65
C GLY A 127 -28.27 32.89 -7.44
N LEU A 128 -27.06 33.45 -7.54
CA LEU A 128 -26.83 34.89 -7.52
C LEU A 128 -27.52 35.58 -8.70
N PHE A 129 -27.28 35.09 -9.92
CA PHE A 129 -27.93 35.62 -11.13
C PHE A 129 -29.45 35.64 -10.99
N ASP A 130 -30.04 34.53 -10.55
CA ASP A 130 -31.48 34.39 -10.40
C ASP A 130 -32.04 35.39 -9.39
N LYS A 131 -31.34 35.62 -8.27
CA LYS A 131 -31.74 36.60 -7.25
C LYS A 131 -31.62 38.04 -7.72
N ILE A 132 -30.55 38.40 -8.42
CA ILE A 132 -30.41 39.74 -9.01
C ILE A 132 -31.50 39.98 -10.07
N ARG A 133 -31.79 38.95 -10.88
CA ARG A 133 -32.83 38.97 -11.90
C ARG A 133 -34.21 39.22 -11.30
N GLU A 134 -34.55 38.53 -10.21
CA GLU A 134 -35.80 38.70 -9.47
C GLU A 134 -35.94 40.11 -8.86
N ALA A 135 -34.84 40.73 -8.41
CA ALA A 135 -34.88 42.02 -7.72
C ALA A 135 -35.00 43.21 -8.67
N ASN A 136 -34.09 43.36 -9.65
CA ASN A 136 -33.96 44.59 -10.44
C ASN A 136 -33.70 44.34 -11.94
N GLY A 137 -33.72 43.07 -12.39
CA GLY A 137 -33.17 42.68 -13.68
C GLY A 137 -31.63 42.76 -13.69
N VAL A 138 -30.97 41.84 -14.40
CA VAL A 138 -29.50 41.77 -14.41
C VAL A 138 -28.94 42.78 -15.41
N THR A 139 -29.01 44.06 -15.07
CA THR A 139 -28.37 45.11 -15.88
C THR A 139 -26.86 45.15 -15.62
N SER A 140 -26.08 45.48 -16.65
CA SER A 140 -24.62 45.64 -16.53
C SER A 140 -24.23 46.61 -15.40
N GLN A 141 -24.99 47.69 -15.22
CA GLN A 141 -24.73 48.68 -14.18
C GLN A 141 -24.95 48.12 -12.76
N VAL A 142 -26.04 47.40 -12.52
CA VAL A 142 -26.32 46.77 -11.22
C VAL A 142 -25.26 45.71 -10.90
N LEU A 143 -24.91 44.90 -11.89
CA LEU A 143 -23.87 43.87 -11.72
C LEU A 143 -22.50 44.50 -11.42
N MET A 144 -22.12 45.54 -12.14
CA MET A 144 -20.85 46.25 -11.92
C MET A 144 -20.78 46.81 -10.49
N LYS A 145 -21.83 47.50 -10.03
CA LYS A 145 -21.89 48.04 -8.67
C LYS A 145 -21.85 46.94 -7.61
N TYR A 146 -22.55 45.83 -7.84
CA TYR A 146 -22.48 44.66 -6.96
C TYR A 146 -21.06 44.07 -6.88
N LEU A 147 -20.37 43.90 -8.02
CA LEU A 147 -19.00 43.38 -8.05
C LEU A 147 -18.00 44.32 -7.36
N GLN A 148 -18.26 45.63 -7.40
CA GLN A 148 -17.52 46.66 -6.66
C GLN A 148 -17.88 46.72 -5.16
N SER A 149 -18.82 45.88 -4.70
CA SER A 149 -19.31 45.87 -3.33
C SER A 149 -19.94 47.21 -2.89
N ASP A 150 -20.63 47.88 -3.81
CA ASP A 150 -21.36 49.12 -3.53
C ASP A 150 -22.47 48.88 -2.46
N PRO A 151 -22.42 49.56 -1.30
CA PRO A 151 -23.34 49.30 -0.19
C PRO A 151 -24.82 49.47 -0.57
N ASP A 152 -25.14 50.52 -1.34
CA ASP A 152 -26.51 50.83 -1.73
C ASP A 152 -27.07 49.74 -2.66
N THR A 153 -26.25 49.26 -3.59
CA THR A 153 -26.63 48.17 -4.49
C THR A 153 -26.81 46.86 -3.74
N VAL A 154 -25.90 46.51 -2.82
CA VAL A 154 -26.02 45.26 -2.02
C VAL A 154 -27.27 45.29 -1.13
N GLN A 155 -27.57 46.44 -0.53
CA GLN A 155 -28.77 46.61 0.30
C GLN A 155 -30.06 46.56 -0.54
N SER A 156 -30.10 47.26 -1.68
CA SER A 156 -31.29 47.30 -2.55
C SER A 156 -31.62 45.95 -3.17
N LEU A 157 -30.62 45.09 -3.44
CA LEU A 157 -30.84 43.74 -3.95
C LEU A 157 -31.38 42.76 -2.89
N ASN A 158 -31.38 43.13 -1.60
CA ASN A 158 -31.85 42.31 -0.47
C ASN A 158 -31.39 40.85 -0.55
N LEU A 159 -30.11 40.64 -0.87
CA LEU A 159 -29.57 39.32 -1.11
C LEU A 159 -29.40 38.53 0.21
N PRO A 160 -29.64 37.21 0.20
CA PRO A 160 -29.28 36.35 1.33
C PRO A 160 -27.81 36.52 1.71
N LYS A 161 -27.48 36.34 3.00
CA LYS A 161 -26.10 36.48 3.52
C LYS A 161 -25.06 35.69 2.74
N THR A 162 -25.43 34.56 2.17
CA THR A 162 -24.56 33.71 1.34
C THR A 162 -24.08 34.39 0.05
N PHE A 163 -24.75 35.45 -0.40
CA PHE A 163 -24.46 36.19 -1.63
C PHE A 163 -23.91 37.59 -1.37
N ILE A 164 -23.74 38.01 -0.11
CA ILE A 164 -23.17 39.33 0.21
C ILE A 164 -21.68 39.38 -0.18
N THR A 165 -20.97 38.29 0.06
CA THR A 165 -19.56 38.16 -0.28
C THR A 165 -19.41 37.10 -1.35
N TYR A 166 -18.93 37.48 -2.54
CA TYR A 166 -18.65 36.52 -3.57
C TYR A 166 -17.35 35.75 -3.28
N PRO A 167 -17.25 34.46 -3.66
CA PRO A 167 -16.04 33.66 -3.44
C PRO A 167 -14.79 34.27 -4.09
N SER A 168 -13.63 34.19 -3.42
CA SER A 168 -12.34 34.72 -3.91
C SER A 168 -11.94 34.20 -5.29
N PHE A 169 -12.36 32.97 -5.64
CA PHE A 169 -12.16 32.40 -6.96
C PHE A 169 -12.72 33.28 -8.10
N PHE A 170 -13.83 33.97 -7.85
CA PHE A 170 -14.44 34.86 -8.85
C PHE A 170 -13.85 36.27 -8.84
N GLN A 171 -12.93 36.59 -7.92
CA GLN A 171 -12.41 37.95 -7.78
C GLN A 171 -11.58 38.38 -8.99
N GLN A 172 -10.78 37.48 -9.53
CA GLN A 172 -9.99 37.79 -10.72
C GLN A 172 -10.90 37.99 -11.95
N THR A 173 -11.90 37.13 -12.14
CA THR A 173 -12.87 37.24 -13.24
C THR A 173 -13.78 38.46 -13.09
N ALA A 174 -14.19 38.79 -11.87
CA ALA A 174 -14.95 40.01 -11.57
C ALA A 174 -14.17 41.26 -11.96
N ASN A 175 -12.88 41.33 -11.60
CA ASN A 175 -12.03 42.46 -11.96
C ASN A 175 -11.86 42.61 -13.47
N THR A 176 -11.83 41.52 -14.23
CA THR A 176 -11.80 41.55 -15.70
C THR A 176 -13.16 41.90 -16.33
N ALA A 177 -14.26 41.55 -15.67
CA ALA A 177 -15.62 41.81 -16.16
C ALA A 177 -16.04 43.28 -15.98
N ILE A 178 -15.60 43.95 -14.90
CA ILE A 178 -15.99 45.34 -14.59
C ILE A 178 -15.76 46.31 -15.78
N PRO A 179 -14.59 46.35 -16.43
CA PRO A 179 -14.37 47.22 -17.60
C PRO A 179 -15.25 46.87 -18.80
N LEU A 180 -15.62 45.60 -18.98
CA LEU A 180 -16.50 45.16 -20.07
C LEU A 180 -17.93 45.62 -19.83
N LEU A 181 -18.41 45.51 -18.59
CA LEU A 181 -19.74 45.96 -18.18
C LEU A 181 -19.89 47.49 -18.31
N ALA A 182 -18.83 48.24 -18.03
CA ALA A 182 -18.83 49.70 -18.13
C ALA A 182 -19.09 50.22 -19.56
N LYS A 183 -18.80 49.43 -20.60
CA LYS A 183 -19.02 49.82 -22.00
C LYS A 183 -20.50 49.88 -22.40
N SER A 184 -21.38 49.20 -21.67
CA SER A 184 -22.81 49.11 -22.00
C SER A 184 -23.66 48.99 -20.73
N PRO A 185 -23.80 50.08 -19.96
CA PRO A 185 -24.37 50.04 -18.60
C PRO A 185 -25.86 49.69 -18.56
N ALA A 186 -26.62 50.06 -19.60
CA ALA A 186 -28.06 49.80 -19.69
C ALA A 186 -28.43 48.44 -20.29
N ARG A 187 -27.44 47.62 -20.68
CA ARG A 187 -27.70 46.30 -21.27
C ARG A 187 -28.20 45.35 -20.18
N VAL A 188 -29.33 44.68 -20.45
CA VAL A 188 -29.80 43.55 -19.64
C VAL A 188 -29.05 42.30 -20.11
N LEU A 189 -28.44 41.59 -19.17
CA LEU A 189 -27.69 40.37 -19.43
C LEU A 189 -28.60 39.17 -19.22
N ASP A 190 -28.57 38.24 -20.18
CA ASP A 190 -29.13 36.91 -19.97
C ASP A 190 -28.16 36.02 -19.17
N TRP A 191 -28.57 34.78 -18.91
CA TRP A 191 -27.72 33.83 -18.16
C TRP A 191 -26.43 33.48 -18.92
N MET A 192 -26.47 33.37 -20.25
CA MET A 192 -25.32 32.97 -21.05
C MET A 192 -24.27 34.08 -21.09
N GLU A 193 -24.72 35.33 -21.28
CA GLU A 193 -23.88 36.52 -21.23
C GLU A 193 -23.27 36.70 -19.83
N PHE A 194 -24.09 36.54 -18.79
CA PHE A 194 -23.62 36.60 -17.40
C PHE A 194 -22.56 35.53 -17.11
N ALA A 195 -22.83 34.28 -17.49
CA ALA A 195 -21.90 33.16 -17.29
C ALA A 195 -20.58 33.37 -18.06
N GLY A 196 -20.65 33.92 -19.27
CA GLY A 196 -19.49 34.27 -20.10
C GLY A 196 -18.54 35.27 -19.43
N LEU A 197 -19.06 36.21 -18.63
CA LEU A 197 -18.23 37.15 -17.86
C LEU A 197 -17.35 36.46 -16.81
N PHE A 198 -17.77 35.29 -16.33
CA PHE A 198 -17.01 34.47 -15.39
C PHE A 198 -16.21 33.36 -16.08
N GLY A 199 -16.13 33.39 -17.42
CA GLY A 199 -15.34 32.44 -18.21
C GLY A 199 -15.96 31.05 -18.30
N LEU A 200 -17.27 30.90 -18.04
CA LEU A 200 -17.97 29.64 -18.28
C LEU A 200 -18.21 29.46 -19.78
N SER A 201 -18.03 28.24 -20.28
CA SER A 201 -18.52 27.87 -21.61
C SER A 201 -20.04 27.79 -21.63
N GLU A 202 -20.63 27.84 -22.82
CA GLU A 202 -22.07 27.67 -23.02
C GLU A 202 -22.57 26.33 -22.42
N GLU A 203 -21.83 25.25 -22.66
CA GLU A 203 -22.11 23.93 -22.09
C GLU A 203 -22.07 23.94 -20.55
N GLU A 204 -21.05 24.58 -19.96
CA GLU A 204 -20.94 24.69 -18.49
C GLU A 204 -22.07 25.54 -17.90
N ALA A 205 -22.49 26.58 -18.60
CA ALA A 205 -23.59 27.44 -18.20
C ALA A 205 -24.94 26.69 -18.21
N GLU A 206 -25.23 25.91 -19.26
CA GLU A 206 -26.43 25.07 -19.30
C GLU A 206 -26.45 24.01 -18.21
N GLU A 207 -25.32 23.32 -18.04
CA GLU A 207 -25.17 22.27 -17.04
C GLU A 207 -25.38 22.84 -15.62
N THR A 208 -24.84 24.02 -15.35
CA THR A 208 -25.03 24.75 -14.09
C THR A 208 -26.51 25.05 -13.84
N ARG A 209 -27.24 25.50 -14.85
CA ARG A 209 -28.69 25.76 -14.76
C ARG A 209 -29.47 24.48 -14.41
N LYS A 210 -29.16 23.36 -15.05
CA LYS A 210 -29.77 22.05 -14.76
C LYS A 210 -29.46 21.61 -13.32
N GLN A 211 -28.21 21.77 -12.87
CA GLN A 211 -27.78 21.43 -11.51
C GLN A 211 -28.48 22.29 -10.46
N HIS A 212 -28.64 23.60 -10.69
CA HIS A 212 -29.38 24.47 -9.80
C HIS A 212 -30.85 24.05 -9.66
N ALA A 213 -31.53 23.75 -10.78
CA ALA A 213 -32.89 23.23 -10.76
C ALA A 213 -33.00 21.91 -9.95
N ALA A 214 -32.04 20.99 -10.14
CA ALA A 214 -31.99 19.75 -9.37
C ALA A 214 -31.84 20.01 -7.85
N VAL A 215 -31.00 20.98 -7.45
CA VAL A 215 -30.83 21.36 -6.04
C VAL A 215 -32.14 21.93 -5.46
N GLN A 216 -32.85 22.77 -6.21
CA GLN A 216 -34.15 23.29 -5.78
C GLN A 216 -35.19 22.19 -5.58
N ILE A 217 -35.29 21.26 -6.54
CA ILE A 217 -36.21 20.10 -6.45
C ILE A 217 -35.90 19.26 -5.20
N GLN A 218 -34.61 18.97 -4.96
CA GLN A 218 -34.19 18.24 -3.77
C GLN A 218 -34.54 18.98 -2.47
N ALA A 219 -34.38 20.30 -2.43
CA ALA A 219 -34.75 21.11 -1.27
C ALA A 219 -36.26 21.05 -0.98
N ILE A 220 -37.09 21.15 -2.03
CA ILE A 220 -38.56 21.03 -1.92
C ILE A 220 -38.95 19.64 -1.41
N GLN A 221 -38.37 18.58 -1.96
CA GLN A 221 -38.63 17.20 -1.52
C GLN A 221 -38.24 16.97 -0.07
N ARG A 222 -37.08 17.47 0.37
CA ARG A 222 -36.66 17.42 1.78
C ARG A 222 -37.66 18.14 2.67
N GLY A 223 -38.11 19.34 2.27
CA GLY A 223 -39.13 20.10 3.00
C GLY A 223 -40.48 19.39 3.09
N ARG A 224 -40.90 18.66 2.04
CA ARG A 224 -42.11 17.81 2.07
C ARG A 224 -41.96 16.67 3.09
N ARG A 225 -40.88 15.89 3.01
CA ARG A 225 -40.61 14.78 3.94
C ARG A 225 -40.58 15.22 5.40
N THR A 226 -39.96 16.37 5.70
CA THR A 226 -39.93 16.90 7.07
C THR A 226 -41.32 17.29 7.58
N ARG A 227 -42.21 17.77 6.70
CA ARG A 227 -43.59 18.11 7.06
C ARG A 227 -44.45 16.87 7.26
N GLU A 228 -44.29 15.86 6.41
CA GLU A 228 -44.94 14.55 6.55
C GLU A 228 -44.54 13.88 7.87
N ALA A 229 -43.24 13.80 8.16
CA ALA A 229 -42.72 13.22 9.41
C ALA A 229 -43.15 13.96 10.69
N LYS A 230 -43.56 15.23 10.59
CA LYS A 230 -44.13 16.00 11.71
C LYS A 230 -45.64 15.79 11.87
N ARG A 231 -46.32 15.37 10.81
CA ARG A 231 -47.77 15.12 10.81
C ARG A 231 -48.11 13.73 11.36
N ASP A 232 -47.18 12.79 11.23
CA ASP A 232 -47.30 11.41 11.74
C ASP A 232 -46.86 11.25 13.21
N LYS A 233 -46.50 12.35 13.89
CA LYS A 233 -46.15 12.42 15.31
C LYS A 233 -47.23 13.18 16.08
#